data_AF-A0A3C0UBV9-F1
#
_entry.id   AF-A0A3C0UBV9-F1
#
_cell.length_a   1.000
_cell.length_b   1.000
_cell.length_c   1.000
_cell.angle_alpha   90.00
_cell.angle_beta   90.00
_cell.angle_gamma   90.00
#
_symmetry.space_group_name_H-M   'P 1'
#
loop_
_entity.id
_entity.type
_entity.pdbx_description
1 polymer ?
#
loop_
_entity_poly.entity_id
_entity_poly.type
_entity_poly.pdbx_seq_one_letter_code
_entity_poly.pdbx_strand_id
1 'polypeptide(L)'
;MTHPSLESWRNAEGDESGEVHDFDELEKLFSRNGAERSHGNVVLLTGVERLALDSASFSLADSCPSTYTISYDVTADDDAESGIAVTRTIRRPASFGDLMDGDCESFRMDDCCLTCSVKHDLAVAMKDVGSADCVLAVLPIGVEGTAVAQYLAESAALGELPWSYVDVTVANATRIDGFEARSFDDQPLVLAGHDEDDAIVEPRSTGVVQARLIREAAHVLVLPGMDDDSTTLHAASLADTATHRAYKLLAALAGSDATIHPDAHRADLHALFGTHDVRIEEEATRADR
;
A
#
# COMPACT_ATOMS: atom_id res chain seq x y z
N MET A 1 -9.77 -58.36 -5.88
CA MET A 1 -9.35 -58.24 -4.46
C MET A 1 -8.43 -59.39 -4.15
N THR A 2 -7.15 -59.11 -3.88
CA THR A 2 -6.34 -59.63 -2.75
C THR A 2 -4.90 -59.12 -2.92
N HIS A 3 -4.46 -58.30 -1.96
CA HIS A 3 -3.10 -57.80 -1.82
C HIS A 3 -2.15 -58.92 -1.36
N PRO A 4 -0.86 -58.92 -1.74
CA PRO A 4 0.18 -59.63 -1.01
C PRO A 4 0.59 -58.84 0.24
N SER A 5 0.82 -59.58 1.32
CA SER A 5 0.92 -59.15 2.71
C SER A 5 2.28 -58.56 3.14
N LEU A 6 2.20 -57.79 4.23
CA LEU A 6 3.20 -56.97 4.93
C LEU A 6 4.33 -57.73 5.67
N GLU A 7 4.68 -58.96 5.29
CA GLU A 7 5.64 -59.79 6.05
C GLU A 7 7.02 -59.96 5.40
N SER A 8 7.29 -59.28 4.27
CA SER A 8 8.54 -59.44 3.51
C SER A 8 9.73 -58.60 3.99
N TRP A 9 9.57 -57.73 5.00
CA TRP A 9 10.62 -56.76 5.36
C TRP A 9 11.23 -56.96 6.75
N ARG A 10 10.90 -58.06 7.45
CA ARG A 10 11.32 -58.24 8.85
C ARG A 10 12.65 -58.96 9.06
N ASN A 11 13.44 -59.19 8.02
CA ASN A 11 14.75 -59.84 8.15
C ASN A 11 15.81 -59.16 7.28
N ALA A 12 16.20 -57.95 7.70
CA ALA A 12 17.47 -57.33 7.31
C ALA A 12 18.00 -56.56 8.53
N GLU A 13 18.16 -57.27 9.65
CA GLU A 13 19.02 -56.81 10.74
C GLU A 13 20.45 -57.25 10.41
N GLY A 14 21.31 -56.28 10.18
CA GLY A 14 22.72 -56.49 9.90
C GLY A 14 23.43 -55.16 9.65
N ASP A 15 23.92 -54.60 10.75
CA ASP A 15 25.05 -53.68 10.86
C ASP A 15 24.84 -52.15 10.78
N GLU A 16 25.61 -51.49 11.64
CA GLU A 16 26.11 -50.11 11.61
C GLU A 16 25.43 -49.01 12.46
N SER A 17 26.23 -48.58 13.46
CA SER A 17 26.31 -47.28 14.13
C SER A 17 25.01 -46.69 14.69
N GLY A 18 24.92 -46.69 16.02
CA GLY A 18 24.05 -45.80 16.76
C GLY A 18 24.46 -44.35 16.56
N GLU A 19 23.89 -43.70 15.55
CA GLU A 19 23.61 -42.27 15.60
C GLU A 19 22.23 -42.12 16.21
N VAL A 20 22.20 -41.89 17.52
CA VAL A 20 21.06 -41.25 18.16
C VAL A 20 21.01 -39.86 17.55
N HIS A 21 20.24 -39.69 16.48
CA HIS A 21 19.86 -38.36 16.01
C HIS A 21 19.12 -37.71 17.18
N ASP A 22 19.84 -36.82 17.85
CA ASP A 22 19.36 -36.06 18.97
C ASP A 22 18.18 -35.23 18.45
N PHE A 23 16.96 -35.69 18.71
CA PHE A 23 15.75 -34.95 18.37
C PHE A 23 15.78 -33.56 19.02
N ASP A 24 16.52 -33.39 20.13
CA ASP A 24 16.79 -32.10 20.76
C ASP A 24 17.73 -31.21 19.93
N GLU A 25 18.58 -31.76 19.06
CA GLU A 25 19.46 -31.00 18.17
C GLU A 25 18.73 -30.56 16.88
N LEU A 26 17.78 -31.36 16.40
CA LEU A 26 16.78 -30.96 15.40
C LEU A 26 15.82 -29.91 15.96
N GLU A 27 15.30 -30.08 17.18
CA GLU A 27 14.51 -29.06 17.86
C GLU A 27 15.32 -27.78 18.11
N LYS A 28 16.63 -27.86 18.37
CA LYS A 28 17.51 -26.68 18.45
C LYS A 28 17.79 -26.04 17.09
N LEU A 29 17.77 -26.79 15.98
CA LEU A 29 17.81 -26.23 14.62
C LEU A 29 16.50 -25.51 14.27
N PHE A 30 15.34 -26.05 14.69
CA PHE A 30 14.04 -25.37 14.56
C PHE A 30 13.82 -24.26 15.60
N SER A 31 14.48 -24.32 16.76
CA SER A 31 14.46 -23.28 17.79
C SER A 31 15.48 -22.16 17.53
N ARG A 32 16.56 -22.44 16.78
CA ARG A 32 17.45 -21.42 16.20
C ARG A 32 16.82 -20.65 15.04
N ASN A 33 15.72 -21.16 14.48
CA ASN A 33 14.83 -20.42 13.59
C ASN A 33 13.80 -19.56 14.34
N GLY A 34 14.05 -19.27 15.63
CA GLY A 34 13.60 -18.02 16.23
C GLY A 34 14.38 -16.82 15.66
N ALA A 35 14.52 -16.74 14.33
CA ALA A 35 14.77 -15.46 13.69
C ALA A 35 13.59 -14.59 14.11
N GLU A 36 13.85 -13.49 14.82
CA GLU A 36 12.84 -12.48 15.08
C GLU A 36 12.05 -12.29 13.79
N ARG A 37 10.75 -12.62 13.81
CA ARG A 37 9.89 -12.49 12.63
C ARG A 37 9.97 -11.02 12.22
N SER A 38 10.72 -10.73 11.17
CA SER A 38 10.83 -9.38 10.65
C SER A 38 9.43 -8.96 10.18
N HIS A 39 8.97 -7.83 10.70
CA HIS A 39 7.64 -7.29 10.49
C HIS A 39 7.75 -5.97 9.75
N GLY A 40 7.04 -5.82 8.64
CA GLY A 40 6.98 -4.58 7.89
C GLY A 40 5.60 -3.95 7.95
N ASN A 41 5.52 -2.64 8.13
CA ASN A 41 4.28 -1.88 7.93
C ASN A 41 4.38 -1.15 6.59
N VAL A 42 3.40 -1.35 5.72
CA VAL A 42 3.33 -0.68 4.42
C VAL A 42 2.00 0.06 4.30
N VAL A 43 2.07 1.36 3.99
CA VAL A 43 0.88 2.14 3.61
C VAL A 43 0.92 2.36 2.11
N LEU A 44 -0.10 1.88 1.41
CA LEU A 44 -0.33 2.15 0.00
C LEU A 44 -1.26 3.36 -0.12
N LEU A 45 -0.72 4.49 -0.56
CA LEU A 45 -1.47 5.72 -0.79
C LEU A 45 -1.98 5.75 -2.24
N THR A 46 -3.30 5.77 -2.40
CA THR A 46 -4.00 5.83 -3.69
C THR A 46 -4.74 7.14 -3.84
N GLY A 47 -5.14 7.50 -5.07
CA GLY A 47 -5.84 8.74 -5.33
C GLY A 47 -6.12 8.94 -6.80
N VAL A 48 -7.01 9.89 -7.11
CA VAL A 48 -7.29 10.33 -8.48
C VAL A 48 -6.70 11.70 -8.82
N GLU A 49 -6.15 12.40 -7.83
CA GLU A 49 -5.63 13.77 -7.99
C GLU A 49 -4.19 13.84 -7.50
N ARG A 50 -3.29 14.33 -8.36
CA ARG A 50 -1.87 14.45 -8.02
C ARG A 50 -1.63 15.32 -6.79
N LEU A 51 -2.28 16.47 -6.72
CA LEU A 51 -2.14 17.39 -5.58
C LEU A 51 -2.55 16.74 -4.25
N ALA A 52 -3.61 15.92 -4.25
CA ALA A 52 -4.06 15.22 -3.05
C ALA A 52 -3.03 14.17 -2.61
N LEU A 53 -2.52 13.38 -3.55
CA LEU A 53 -1.47 12.39 -3.32
C LEU A 53 -0.19 13.04 -2.79
N ASP A 54 0.30 14.08 -3.45
CA ASP A 54 1.54 14.76 -3.06
C ASP A 54 1.41 15.39 -1.67
N SER A 55 0.30 16.08 -1.41
CA SER A 55 0.05 16.73 -0.13
C SER A 55 -0.11 15.74 1.02
N ALA A 56 -0.85 14.66 0.82
CA ALA A 56 -1.00 13.61 1.82
C ALA A 56 0.31 12.86 2.04
N SER A 57 1.05 12.53 0.97
CA SER A 57 2.33 11.84 1.10
C SER A 57 3.36 12.66 1.87
N PHE A 58 3.40 13.97 1.61
CA PHE A 58 4.30 14.88 2.32
C PHE A 58 3.97 14.91 3.82
N SER A 59 2.69 15.06 4.16
CA SER A 59 2.25 15.13 5.55
C SER A 59 2.52 13.82 6.31
N LEU A 60 2.26 12.69 5.67
CA LEU A 60 2.55 11.36 6.25
C LEU A 60 4.05 11.12 6.41
N ALA A 61 4.87 11.45 5.41
CA ALA A 61 6.32 11.32 5.50
C ALA A 61 6.92 12.21 6.59
N ASP A 62 6.40 13.43 6.77
CA ASP A 62 6.82 14.35 7.84
C ASP A 62 6.45 13.82 9.23
N SER A 63 5.29 13.16 9.37
CA SER A 63 4.86 12.57 10.64
C SER A 63 5.73 11.41 11.12
N CYS A 64 6.42 10.71 10.21
CA CYS A 64 7.31 9.58 10.51
C CYS A 64 8.67 9.75 9.81
N PRO A 65 9.64 10.48 10.41
CA PRO A 65 10.93 10.76 9.77
C PRO A 65 11.79 9.53 9.45
N SER A 66 11.45 8.36 10.02
CA SER A 66 12.09 7.07 9.75
C SER A 66 11.47 6.31 8.56
N THR A 67 10.40 6.81 7.94
CA THR A 67 9.74 6.11 6.84
C THR A 67 10.54 6.17 5.55
N TYR A 68 10.59 5.05 4.85
CA TYR A 68 10.92 5.07 3.42
C TYR A 68 9.70 5.54 2.64
N THR A 69 9.91 6.35 1.61
CA THR A 69 8.84 6.72 0.69
C THR A 69 9.18 6.22 -0.71
N ILE A 70 8.29 5.42 -1.30
CA ILE A 70 8.39 4.97 -2.69
C ILE A 70 7.24 5.62 -3.44
N SER A 71 7.52 6.52 -4.37
CA SER A 71 6.48 7.18 -5.16
C SER A 71 6.57 6.78 -6.62
N TYR A 72 5.42 6.58 -7.24
CA TYR A 72 5.31 6.26 -8.65
C TYR A 72 4.63 7.39 -9.41
N ASP A 73 5.17 7.72 -10.57
CA ASP A 73 4.60 8.68 -11.51
C ASP A 73 4.49 8.10 -12.90
N VAL A 74 3.57 8.62 -13.70
CA VAL A 74 3.40 8.23 -15.10
C VAL A 74 3.92 9.36 -15.98
N THR A 75 4.69 9.01 -17.01
CA THR A 75 5.19 9.97 -18.00
C THR A 75 4.96 9.44 -19.40
N ALA A 76 4.84 10.33 -20.39
CA ALA A 76 4.75 9.94 -21.78
C ALA A 76 6.07 9.32 -22.23
N ASP A 77 6.01 8.24 -23.00
CA ASP A 77 7.17 7.64 -23.65
C ASP A 77 6.76 7.09 -25.02
N ASP A 78 7.14 7.81 -26.08
CA ASP A 78 6.84 7.45 -27.47
C ASP A 78 7.51 6.14 -27.92
N ASP A 79 8.56 5.70 -27.21
CA ASP A 79 9.24 4.44 -27.50
C ASP A 79 8.57 3.25 -26.79
N ALA A 80 7.68 3.49 -25.81
CA ALA A 80 6.94 2.44 -25.12
C ALA A 80 5.72 2.01 -25.93
N GLU A 81 5.42 0.71 -25.98
CA GLU A 81 4.26 0.19 -26.74
C GLU A 81 2.92 0.73 -26.21
N SER A 82 2.84 0.93 -24.90
CA SER A 82 1.68 1.56 -24.25
C SER A 82 1.63 3.10 -24.37
N GLY A 83 2.69 3.72 -24.91
CA GLY A 83 2.86 5.18 -24.96
C GLY A 83 3.25 5.82 -23.63
N ILE A 84 3.47 5.03 -22.56
CA ILE A 84 3.82 5.54 -21.23
C ILE A 84 5.00 4.79 -20.60
N ALA A 85 5.71 5.51 -19.75
CA ALA A 85 6.68 4.98 -18.81
C ALA A 85 6.22 5.26 -17.37
N VAL A 86 6.73 4.47 -16.44
CA VAL A 86 6.50 4.64 -15.01
C VAL A 86 7.83 5.00 -14.35
N THR A 87 7.85 6.09 -13.61
CA THR A 87 9.00 6.55 -12.83
C THR A 87 8.78 6.23 -11.36
N ARG A 88 9.65 5.39 -10.79
CA ARG A 88 9.75 5.16 -9.35
C ARG A 88 10.77 6.11 -8.76
N THR A 89 10.45 6.73 -7.63
CA THR A 89 11.40 7.46 -6.79
C THR A 89 11.41 6.87 -5.39
N ILE A 90 12.57 6.44 -4.90
CA ILE A 90 12.76 5.95 -3.53
C ILE A 90 13.45 7.05 -2.72
N ARG A 91 12.73 7.64 -1.75
CA ARG A 91 13.29 8.57 -0.77
C ARG A 91 13.59 7.84 0.52
N ARG A 92 14.85 7.93 0.95
CA ARG A 92 15.34 7.35 2.19
C ARG A 92 15.10 8.29 3.37
N PRO A 93 14.93 7.76 4.60
CA PRO A 93 14.88 8.57 5.81
C PRO A 93 16.12 9.45 5.96
N ALA A 94 15.96 10.67 6.50
CA ALA A 94 17.08 11.61 6.68
C ALA A 94 18.19 11.06 7.60
N SER A 95 17.88 10.09 8.46
CA SER A 95 18.84 9.37 9.31
C SER A 95 19.90 8.58 8.53
N PHE A 96 19.68 8.31 7.25
CA PHE A 96 20.63 7.62 6.36
C PHE A 96 21.58 8.55 5.61
N GLY A 97 21.51 9.87 5.84
CA GLY A 97 22.57 10.79 5.48
C GLY A 97 22.67 11.14 4.00
N ASP A 98 21.57 11.57 3.39
CA ASP A 98 21.59 12.59 2.32
C ASP A 98 20.18 13.15 2.15
N LEU A 99 20.02 14.47 2.28
CA LEU A 99 18.72 15.12 2.35
C LEU A 99 18.03 15.29 0.98
N MET A 100 18.63 14.84 -0.14
CA MET A 100 18.16 15.24 -1.47
C MET A 100 18.30 14.22 -2.62
N ASP A 101 18.93 13.05 -2.45
CA ASP A 101 19.12 12.10 -3.56
C ASP A 101 18.20 10.89 -3.37
N GLY A 102 17.00 10.99 -3.96
CA GLY A 102 16.10 9.85 -4.07
C GLY A 102 16.47 9.03 -5.30
N ASP A 103 16.62 7.71 -5.15
CA ASP A 103 16.93 6.84 -6.29
C ASP A 103 15.73 6.88 -7.25
N CYS A 104 15.97 7.39 -8.45
CA CYS A 104 14.95 7.54 -9.48
C CYS A 104 15.24 6.54 -10.60
N GLU A 105 14.27 5.67 -10.87
CA GLU A 105 14.33 4.71 -11.97
C GLU A 105 13.05 4.79 -12.79
N SER A 106 13.20 4.81 -14.11
CA SER A 106 12.07 4.75 -15.04
C SER A 106 12.09 3.44 -15.81
N PHE A 107 10.95 2.81 -15.93
CA PHE A 107 10.76 1.63 -16.76
C PHE A 107 9.57 1.85 -17.71
N ARG A 108 9.72 1.32 -18.93
CA ARG A 108 8.66 1.38 -19.94
C ARG A 108 7.55 0.43 -19.57
N MET A 109 6.31 0.83 -19.84
CA MET A 109 5.19 -0.06 -19.64
C MET A 109 4.95 -0.86 -20.93
N ASP A 110 5.23 -2.16 -20.85
CA ASP A 110 4.97 -3.14 -21.92
C ASP A 110 3.49 -3.64 -21.86
N ASP A 111 3.18 -4.76 -22.52
CA ASP A 111 1.85 -5.40 -22.70
C ASP A 111 0.99 -5.70 -21.43
N CYS A 112 1.37 -5.24 -20.23
CA CYS A 112 0.59 -5.42 -19.00
C CYS A 112 -0.10 -4.11 -18.55
N CYS A 113 -1.05 -4.21 -17.62
CA CYS A 113 -1.69 -3.01 -17.07
C CYS A 113 -0.81 -2.31 -16.02
N LEU A 114 -1.06 -1.02 -15.82
CA LEU A 114 -0.32 -0.19 -14.87
C LEU A 114 -0.22 -0.81 -13.46
N THR A 115 -1.33 -1.36 -12.94
CA THR A 115 -1.35 -2.03 -11.63
C THR A 115 -0.42 -3.25 -11.57
N CYS A 116 -0.34 -4.05 -12.64
CA CYS A 116 0.54 -5.22 -12.68
C CYS A 116 2.01 -4.83 -12.73
N SER A 117 2.35 -3.80 -13.50
CA SER A 117 3.72 -3.30 -13.59
C SER A 117 4.16 -2.71 -12.24
N VAL A 118 3.33 -1.86 -11.64
CA VAL A 118 3.64 -1.21 -10.35
C VAL A 118 3.75 -2.21 -9.21
N LYS A 119 2.84 -3.19 -9.09
CA LYS A 119 2.91 -4.16 -7.98
C LYS A 119 4.16 -5.03 -8.04
N HIS A 120 4.56 -5.45 -9.25
CA HIS A 120 5.76 -6.27 -9.43
C HIS A 120 7.00 -5.46 -9.10
N ASP A 121 7.08 -4.25 -9.66
CA ASP A 121 8.17 -3.33 -9.38
C ASP A 121 8.28 -2.97 -7.90
N LEU A 122 7.15 -2.70 -7.23
CA LEU A 122 7.14 -2.39 -5.80
C LEU A 122 7.68 -3.55 -4.97
N ALA A 123 7.29 -4.80 -5.25
CA ALA A 123 7.85 -5.95 -4.55
C ALA A 123 9.38 -6.09 -4.76
N VAL A 124 9.90 -5.69 -5.92
CA VAL A 124 11.34 -5.63 -6.17
C VAL A 124 11.98 -4.49 -5.36
N ALA A 125 11.43 -3.28 -5.44
CA ALA A 125 11.91 -2.10 -4.72
C ALA A 125 11.87 -2.29 -3.19
N MET A 126 10.94 -3.08 -2.67
CA MET A 126 10.89 -3.42 -1.25
C MET A 126 12.15 -4.16 -0.76
N LYS A 127 12.89 -4.84 -1.64
CA LYS A 127 14.17 -5.48 -1.27
C LYS A 127 15.25 -4.45 -0.95
N ASP A 128 15.18 -3.28 -1.58
CA ASP A 128 16.15 -2.19 -1.42
C ASP A 128 15.88 -1.35 -0.17
N VAL A 129 14.66 -1.38 0.37
CA VAL A 129 14.34 -0.72 1.65
C VAL A 129 14.82 -1.51 2.86
N GLY A 130 15.27 -2.75 2.67
CA GLY A 130 15.88 -3.58 3.72
C GLY A 130 14.95 -3.84 4.90
N SER A 131 15.48 -3.72 6.12
CA SER A 131 14.75 -3.97 7.37
C SER A 131 13.98 -2.74 7.89
N ALA A 132 13.48 -1.88 7.00
CA ALA A 132 12.67 -0.73 7.42
C ALA A 132 11.39 -1.22 8.13
N ASP A 133 11.03 -0.59 9.24
CA ASP A 133 9.79 -0.94 9.98
C ASP A 133 8.54 -0.36 9.30
N CYS A 134 8.73 0.68 8.47
CA CYS A 134 7.68 1.45 7.84
C CYS A 134 8.05 1.89 6.42
N VAL A 135 7.13 1.66 5.49
CA VAL A 135 7.19 2.15 4.11
C VAL A 135 5.88 2.83 3.72
N LEU A 136 5.98 4.02 3.16
CA LEU A 136 4.90 4.70 2.47
C LEU A 136 5.09 4.52 0.96
N ALA A 137 4.16 3.84 0.29
CA ALA A 137 4.18 3.69 -1.16
C ALA A 137 3.05 4.54 -1.77
N VAL A 138 3.40 5.57 -2.55
CA VAL A 138 2.46 6.41 -3.30
C VAL A 138 2.27 5.80 -4.69
N LEU A 139 1.11 5.22 -4.93
CA LEU A 139 0.79 4.57 -6.21
C LEU A 139 0.44 5.62 -7.27
N PRO A 140 0.56 5.28 -8.57
CA PRO A 140 0.08 6.17 -9.62
C PRO A 140 -1.40 6.49 -9.49
N ILE A 141 -1.79 7.61 -10.09
CA ILE A 141 -3.19 8.01 -10.19
C ILE A 141 -4.04 6.85 -10.74
N GLY A 142 -5.12 6.54 -10.05
CA GLY A 142 -6.08 5.51 -10.49
C GLY A 142 -5.70 4.06 -10.25
N VAL A 143 -4.56 3.78 -9.62
CA VAL A 143 -4.14 2.42 -9.28
C VAL A 143 -4.81 1.95 -7.99
N GLU A 144 -5.40 0.76 -8.04
CA GLU A 144 -6.10 0.10 -6.93
C GLU A 144 -5.09 -0.48 -5.93
N GLY A 145 -5.20 -0.06 -4.67
CA GLY A 145 -4.32 -0.46 -3.59
C GLY A 145 -4.54 -1.90 -3.15
N THR A 146 -5.77 -2.42 -3.18
CA THR A 146 -6.05 -3.78 -2.71
C THR A 146 -5.31 -4.84 -3.52
N ALA A 147 -5.26 -4.68 -4.84
CA ALA A 147 -4.55 -5.60 -5.72
C ALA A 147 -3.04 -5.62 -5.48
N VAL A 148 -2.47 -4.45 -5.14
CA VAL A 148 -1.06 -4.32 -4.76
C VAL A 148 -0.82 -4.90 -3.37
N ALA A 149 -1.70 -4.61 -2.40
CA ALA A 149 -1.60 -5.11 -1.03
C ALA A 149 -1.63 -6.64 -0.98
N GLN A 150 -2.57 -7.25 -1.70
CA GLN A 150 -2.65 -8.71 -1.80
C GLN A 150 -1.36 -9.29 -2.38
N TYR A 151 -0.82 -8.70 -3.44
CA TYR A 151 0.41 -9.15 -4.06
C TYR A 151 1.60 -9.06 -3.09
N LEU A 152 1.74 -7.96 -2.34
CA LEU A 152 2.79 -7.82 -1.33
C LEU A 152 2.66 -8.83 -0.19
N ALA A 153 1.44 -9.09 0.29
CA ALA A 153 1.19 -10.09 1.32
C ALA A 153 1.55 -11.51 0.84
N GLU A 154 1.21 -11.84 -0.41
CA GLU A 154 1.59 -13.12 -1.04
C GLU A 154 3.10 -13.23 -1.23
N SER A 155 3.78 -12.17 -1.71
CA SER A 155 5.24 -12.14 -1.85
C SER A 155 5.96 -12.27 -0.50
N ALA A 156 5.45 -11.66 0.58
CA ALA A 156 5.98 -11.88 1.93
C ALA A 156 5.85 -13.35 2.36
N ALA A 157 4.67 -13.95 2.15
CA ALA A 157 4.43 -15.36 2.48
C ALA A 157 5.32 -16.33 1.69
N LEU A 158 5.75 -15.94 0.48
CA LEU A 158 6.69 -16.68 -0.37
C LEU A 158 8.17 -16.41 -0.03
N GLY A 159 8.46 -15.51 0.92
CA GLY A 159 9.83 -15.14 1.29
C GLY A 159 10.54 -14.27 0.24
N GLU A 160 9.78 -13.56 -0.59
CA GLU A 160 10.30 -12.66 -1.63
C GLU A 160 10.57 -11.24 -1.11
N LEU A 161 10.01 -10.89 0.05
CA LEU A 161 10.19 -9.61 0.73
C LEU A 161 11.18 -9.72 1.90
N PRO A 162 11.78 -8.61 2.36
CA PRO A 162 12.69 -8.64 3.52
C PRO A 162 11.98 -8.99 4.84
N TRP A 163 10.65 -8.90 4.87
CA TRP A 163 9.84 -9.23 6.03
C TRP A 163 9.22 -10.62 5.92
N SER A 164 9.23 -11.34 7.05
CA SER A 164 8.49 -12.60 7.21
C SER A 164 6.97 -12.41 7.25
N TYR A 165 6.52 -11.21 7.61
CA TYR A 165 5.13 -10.78 7.61
C TYR A 165 5.07 -9.29 7.31
N VAL A 166 4.08 -8.88 6.51
CA VAL A 166 3.84 -7.48 6.18
C VAL A 166 2.39 -7.13 6.46
N ASP A 167 2.16 -6.08 7.24
CA ASP A 167 0.86 -5.44 7.37
C ASP A 167 0.75 -4.35 6.30
N VAL A 168 -0.25 -4.48 5.42
CA VAL A 168 -0.45 -3.55 4.30
C VAL A 168 -1.77 -2.83 4.46
N THR A 169 -1.71 -1.52 4.67
CA THR A 169 -2.87 -0.65 4.78
C THR A 169 -3.07 0.11 3.48
N VAL A 170 -4.29 0.09 2.93
CA VAL A 170 -4.68 0.93 1.80
C VAL A 170 -5.29 2.24 2.32
N ALA A 171 -4.69 3.36 1.97
CA ALA A 171 -5.19 4.70 2.23
C ALA A 171 -5.51 5.42 0.92
N ASN A 172 -6.56 6.23 0.89
CA ASN A 172 -6.94 7.03 -0.27
C ASN A 172 -6.84 8.53 0.06
N ALA A 173 -6.14 9.31 -0.77
CA ALA A 173 -6.15 10.76 -0.71
C ALA A 173 -7.19 11.34 -1.67
N THR A 174 -7.99 12.29 -1.17
CA THR A 174 -9.02 12.97 -1.98
C THR A 174 -9.21 14.41 -1.52
N ARG A 175 -9.56 15.31 -2.44
CA ARG A 175 -9.96 16.69 -2.10
C ARG A 175 -11.45 16.77 -1.84
N ILE A 176 -11.86 17.53 -0.82
CA ILE A 176 -13.29 17.77 -0.59
C ILE A 176 -13.87 18.81 -1.57
N ASP A 177 -13.05 19.79 -1.96
CA ASP A 177 -13.43 20.78 -2.97
C ASP A 177 -13.70 20.10 -4.30
N GLY A 178 -14.83 20.40 -4.91
CA GLY A 178 -15.24 19.82 -6.20
C GLY A 178 -15.51 18.31 -6.16
N PHE A 179 -15.49 17.68 -4.97
CA PHE A 179 -15.67 16.23 -4.82
C PHE A 179 -16.96 15.72 -5.48
N GLU A 180 -18.07 16.42 -5.25
CA GLU A 180 -19.35 16.06 -5.84
C GLU A 180 -19.28 16.14 -7.37
N ALA A 181 -18.76 17.24 -7.92
CA ALA A 181 -18.67 17.43 -9.36
C ALA A 181 -17.82 16.33 -10.01
N ARG A 182 -16.67 15.99 -9.42
CA ARG A 182 -15.80 14.90 -9.89
C ARG A 182 -16.45 13.53 -9.78
N SER A 183 -17.20 13.29 -8.70
CA SER A 183 -17.84 11.98 -8.46
C SER A 183 -18.91 11.64 -9.52
N PHE A 184 -19.47 12.65 -10.17
CA PHE A 184 -20.51 12.50 -11.20
C PHE A 184 -20.06 12.96 -12.58
N ASP A 185 -18.76 13.20 -12.79
CA ASP A 185 -18.23 13.47 -14.12
C ASP A 185 -18.06 12.18 -14.94
N ASP A 186 -18.28 12.31 -16.24
CA ASP A 186 -17.96 11.28 -17.24
C ASP A 186 -16.60 11.58 -17.91
N GLN A 187 -15.76 12.41 -17.29
CA GLN A 187 -14.47 12.77 -17.88
C GLN A 187 -13.47 11.62 -17.70
N PRO A 188 -12.63 11.34 -18.71
CA PRO A 188 -11.59 10.33 -18.58
C PRO A 188 -10.63 10.72 -17.45
N LEU A 189 -10.08 9.72 -16.77
CA LEU A 189 -9.09 9.92 -15.72
C LEU A 189 -7.78 10.41 -16.34
N VAL A 190 -7.24 11.52 -15.83
CA VAL A 190 -5.92 12.03 -16.22
C VAL A 190 -4.85 11.37 -15.34
N LEU A 191 -3.99 10.54 -15.92
CA LEU A 191 -2.90 9.85 -15.24
C LEU A 191 -1.68 10.76 -15.03
N ALA A 192 -1.41 11.65 -15.99
CA ALA A 192 -0.32 12.63 -15.97
C ALA A 192 -0.56 13.71 -17.03
N GLY A 193 0.31 14.73 -17.06
CA GLY A 193 0.20 15.90 -17.93
C GLY A 193 -0.06 17.18 -17.13
N HIS A 194 0.36 18.31 -17.67
CA HIS A 194 0.16 19.64 -17.07
C HIS A 194 -1.02 20.38 -17.70
N ASP A 195 -1.31 20.13 -18.98
CA ASP A 195 -2.39 20.73 -19.73
C ASP A 195 -3.06 19.71 -20.69
N GLU A 196 -3.94 20.19 -21.56
CA GLU A 196 -4.68 19.32 -22.48
C GLU A 196 -3.81 18.75 -23.61
N ASP A 197 -2.67 19.38 -23.92
CA ASP A 197 -1.80 18.99 -25.04
C ASP A 197 -0.86 17.83 -24.65
N ASP A 198 -0.56 17.66 -23.36
CA ASP A 198 0.30 16.60 -22.82
C ASP A 198 -0.41 15.62 -21.88
N ALA A 199 -1.75 15.72 -21.77
CA ALA A 199 -2.55 14.86 -20.92
C ALA A 199 -2.49 13.38 -21.33
N ILE A 200 -2.04 12.54 -20.40
CA ILE A 200 -2.10 11.08 -20.51
C ILE A 200 -3.40 10.64 -19.86
N VAL A 201 -4.34 10.17 -20.68
CA VAL A 201 -5.68 9.83 -20.23
C VAL A 201 -5.94 8.34 -20.21
N GLU A 202 -6.60 7.88 -19.18
CA GLU A 202 -7.18 6.56 -19.08
C GLU A 202 -8.69 6.61 -19.42
N PRO A 203 -9.23 5.67 -20.22
CA PRO A 203 -10.64 5.72 -20.65
C PRO A 203 -11.68 5.60 -19.53
N ARG A 204 -11.30 5.14 -18.33
CA ARG A 204 -12.22 5.03 -17.18
C ARG A 204 -12.59 6.42 -16.69
N SER A 205 -13.86 6.63 -16.31
CA SER A 205 -14.31 7.90 -15.72
C SER A 205 -13.61 8.17 -14.38
N THR A 206 -13.23 9.43 -14.15
CA THR A 206 -12.64 9.88 -12.88
C THR A 206 -13.54 9.54 -11.69
N GLY A 207 -14.85 9.83 -11.79
CA GLY A 207 -15.82 9.51 -10.73
C GLY A 207 -15.90 8.01 -10.42
N VAL A 208 -15.87 7.15 -11.45
CA VAL A 208 -15.88 5.69 -11.27
C VAL A 208 -14.62 5.20 -10.55
N VAL A 209 -13.45 5.69 -10.95
CA VAL A 209 -12.19 5.30 -10.33
C VAL A 209 -12.12 5.84 -8.90
N GLN A 210 -12.47 7.11 -8.67
CA GLN A 210 -12.52 7.72 -7.34
C GLN A 210 -13.42 6.92 -6.39
N ALA A 211 -14.64 6.58 -6.82
CA ALA A 211 -15.56 5.79 -6.01
C ALA A 211 -14.98 4.41 -5.66
N ARG A 212 -14.28 3.76 -6.60
CA ARG A 212 -13.64 2.47 -6.34
C ARG A 212 -12.48 2.59 -5.33
N LEU A 213 -11.59 3.56 -5.50
CA LEU A 213 -10.44 3.74 -4.62
C LEU A 213 -10.84 4.13 -3.18
N ILE A 214 -11.87 4.96 -3.04
CA ILE A 214 -12.42 5.32 -1.72
C ILE A 214 -13.05 4.10 -1.04
N ARG A 215 -13.75 3.26 -1.82
CA ARG A 215 -14.47 2.10 -1.28
C ARG A 215 -13.55 1.01 -0.74
N GLU A 216 -12.35 0.86 -1.31
CA GLU A 216 -11.38 -0.14 -0.85
C GLU A 216 -10.47 0.35 0.28
N ALA A 217 -10.39 1.66 0.50
CA ALA A 217 -9.45 2.22 1.47
C ALA A 217 -9.93 1.98 2.91
N ALA A 218 -9.00 1.54 3.76
CA ALA A 218 -9.19 1.50 5.21
C ALA A 218 -9.15 2.92 5.82
N HIS A 219 -8.41 3.83 5.18
CA HIS A 219 -8.33 5.23 5.58
C HIS A 219 -8.54 6.16 4.40
N VAL A 220 -9.37 7.19 4.58
CA VAL A 220 -9.62 8.23 3.59
C VAL A 220 -9.07 9.54 4.12
N LEU A 221 -8.05 10.07 3.46
CA LEU A 221 -7.32 11.28 3.82
C LEU A 221 -7.87 12.46 3.00
N VAL A 222 -8.64 13.32 3.65
CA VAL A 222 -9.29 14.44 2.99
C VAL A 222 -8.37 15.66 3.01
N LEU A 223 -8.00 16.15 1.84
CA LEU A 223 -7.39 17.47 1.71
C LEU A 223 -8.50 18.52 1.84
N PRO A 224 -8.47 19.38 2.88
CA PRO A 224 -9.49 20.39 3.08
C PRO A 224 -9.47 21.40 1.94
N GLY A 225 -10.60 22.07 1.76
CA GLY A 225 -10.68 23.15 0.79
C GLY A 225 -9.82 24.34 1.17
N MET A 226 -9.36 25.10 0.18
CA MET A 226 -8.78 26.40 0.47
C MET A 226 -9.92 27.36 0.78
N ASP A 227 -10.01 27.80 2.04
CA ASP A 227 -10.88 28.91 2.40
C ASP A 227 -10.39 30.16 1.67
N ASP A 228 -11.09 30.53 0.61
CA ASP A 228 -10.85 31.77 -0.09
C ASP A 228 -11.36 32.90 0.83
N ASP A 229 -10.45 33.54 1.57
CA ASP A 229 -10.68 34.64 2.53
C ASP A 229 -11.49 35.82 1.96
N SER A 230 -11.74 35.80 0.65
CA SER A 230 -12.56 36.76 -0.11
C SER A 230 -14.06 36.42 -0.17
N THR A 231 -14.51 35.32 0.43
CA THR A 231 -15.89 34.83 0.31
C THR A 231 -16.90 35.64 1.12
N THR A 232 -17.98 36.07 0.47
CA THR A 232 -19.12 36.70 1.14
C THR A 232 -19.86 35.71 2.05
N LEU A 233 -20.57 36.19 3.09
CA LEU A 233 -21.33 35.33 4.03
C LEU A 233 -22.30 34.34 3.34
N HIS A 234 -22.89 34.72 2.20
CA HIS A 234 -23.76 33.83 1.43
C HIS A 234 -22.97 32.74 0.70
N ALA A 235 -21.81 33.08 0.13
CA ALA A 235 -20.90 32.12 -0.47
C ALA A 235 -20.33 31.15 0.58
N ALA A 236 -19.98 31.65 1.78
CA ALA A 236 -19.53 30.82 2.89
C ALA A 236 -20.61 29.82 3.36
N SER A 237 -21.87 30.25 3.45
CA SER A 237 -22.99 29.35 3.81
C SER A 237 -23.29 28.29 2.73
N LEU A 238 -23.18 28.66 1.45
CA LEU A 238 -23.32 27.71 0.34
C LEU A 238 -22.14 26.73 0.29
N ALA A 239 -20.93 27.20 0.54
CA ALA A 239 -19.74 26.38 0.66
C ALA A 239 -19.88 25.38 1.82
N ASP A 240 -20.32 25.82 3.00
CA ASP A 240 -20.58 24.94 4.15
C ASP A 240 -21.62 23.84 3.82
N THR A 241 -22.69 24.21 3.11
CA THR A 241 -23.72 23.25 2.67
C THR A 241 -23.17 22.25 1.64
N ALA A 242 -22.38 22.73 0.67
CA ALA A 242 -21.77 21.91 -0.37
C ALA A 242 -20.71 20.95 0.21
N THR A 243 -19.85 21.45 1.11
CA THR A 243 -18.86 20.67 1.85
C THR A 243 -19.53 19.59 2.69
N HIS A 244 -20.59 19.91 3.43
CA HIS A 244 -21.35 18.92 4.19
C HIS A 244 -21.94 17.83 3.29
N ARG A 245 -22.44 18.21 2.12
CA ARG A 245 -22.96 17.24 1.13
C ARG A 245 -21.84 16.37 0.56
N ALA A 246 -20.67 16.94 0.26
CA ALA A 246 -19.50 16.22 -0.20
C ALA A 246 -19.04 15.18 0.83
N TYR A 247 -18.97 15.55 2.12
CA TYR A 247 -18.64 14.59 3.19
C TYR A 247 -19.68 13.47 3.33
N LYS A 248 -20.97 13.76 3.14
CA LYS A 248 -22.00 12.71 3.12
C LYS A 248 -21.82 11.74 1.96
N LEU A 249 -21.47 12.24 0.78
CA LEU A 249 -21.18 11.39 -0.38
C LEU A 249 -19.92 10.57 -0.15
N LEU A 250 -18.86 11.19 0.38
CA LEU A 250 -17.62 10.51 0.75
C LEU A 250 -17.88 9.37 1.73
N ALA A 251 -18.60 9.65 2.82
CA ALA A 251 -18.97 8.66 3.82
C ALA A 251 -19.87 7.54 3.28
N ALA A 252 -20.68 7.83 2.25
CA ALA A 252 -21.49 6.81 1.59
C ALA A 252 -20.68 5.91 0.64
N LEU A 253 -19.56 6.41 0.10
CA LEU A 253 -18.65 5.66 -0.76
C LEU A 253 -17.64 4.82 0.03
N ALA A 254 -17.16 5.34 1.15
CA ALA A 254 -16.21 4.67 2.01
C ALA A 254 -16.77 3.35 2.59
N GLY A 255 -15.89 2.39 2.86
CA GLY A 255 -16.25 1.17 3.58
C GLY A 255 -16.84 1.48 4.96
N SER A 256 -17.69 0.60 5.49
CA SER A 256 -18.33 0.82 6.80
C SER A 256 -17.34 0.95 7.96
N ASP A 257 -16.18 0.29 7.82
CA ASP A 257 -15.11 0.27 8.82
C ASP A 257 -13.97 1.25 8.46
N ALA A 258 -14.11 2.00 7.37
CA ALA A 258 -13.10 2.95 6.93
C ALA A 258 -13.08 4.19 7.84
N THR A 259 -11.88 4.66 8.17
CA THR A 259 -11.69 5.89 8.94
C THR A 259 -11.48 7.06 7.99
N ILE A 260 -12.36 8.07 8.08
CA ILE A 260 -12.22 9.32 7.33
C ILE A 260 -11.46 10.33 8.20
N HIS A 261 -10.30 10.74 7.72
CA HIS A 261 -9.50 11.81 8.30
C HIS A 261 -9.88 13.12 7.61
N PRO A 262 -10.53 14.07 8.30
CA PRO A 262 -11.09 15.26 7.66
C PRO A 262 -10.02 16.24 7.16
N ASP A 263 -8.77 16.10 7.63
CA ASP A 263 -7.63 16.91 7.26
C ASP A 263 -6.38 16.02 7.13
N ALA A 264 -5.95 15.78 5.89
CA ALA A 264 -4.79 14.96 5.54
C ALA A 264 -3.48 15.53 6.13
N HIS A 265 -3.39 16.83 6.39
CA HIS A 265 -2.21 17.45 6.99
C HIS A 265 -2.02 17.09 8.47
N ARG A 266 -3.06 16.54 9.09
CA ARG A 266 -3.06 16.14 10.50
C ARG A 266 -3.03 14.63 10.68
N ALA A 267 -3.03 13.88 9.57
CA ALA A 267 -2.92 12.44 9.61
C ALA A 267 -1.49 12.05 10.03
N ASP A 268 -1.40 11.04 10.87
CA ASP A 268 -0.15 10.47 11.34
C ASP A 268 0.03 9.09 10.72
N LEU A 269 1.22 8.82 10.18
CA LEU A 269 1.48 7.57 9.45
C LEU A 269 1.33 6.35 10.35
N HIS A 270 1.74 6.43 11.62
CA HIS A 270 1.58 5.34 12.57
C HIS A 270 0.11 5.06 12.91
N ALA A 271 -0.73 6.10 12.90
CA ALA A 271 -2.17 5.96 13.11
C ALA A 271 -2.90 5.26 11.93
N LEU A 272 -2.22 5.06 10.79
CA LEU A 272 -2.76 4.30 9.66
C LEU A 272 -2.44 2.81 9.73
N PHE A 273 -1.49 2.38 10.56
CA PHE A 273 -1.21 0.95 10.68
C PHE A 273 -2.37 0.25 11.36
N GLY A 274 -2.62 -1.01 10.96
CA GLY A 274 -3.65 -1.81 11.59
C GLY A 274 -3.45 -1.81 13.09
N THR A 275 -4.49 -1.51 13.86
CA THR A 275 -4.50 -1.82 15.28
C THR A 275 -4.29 -3.33 15.39
N HIS A 276 -3.09 -3.76 15.73
CA HIS A 276 -2.88 -5.14 16.15
C HIS A 276 -3.89 -5.43 17.25
N ASP A 277 -4.81 -6.35 16.97
CA ASP A 277 -5.73 -6.86 17.96
C ASP A 277 -4.83 -7.48 19.05
N VAL A 278 -4.73 -6.81 20.20
CA VAL A 278 -3.94 -7.23 21.39
C VAL A 278 -4.56 -8.49 22.03
N ARG A 279 -5.18 -9.37 21.25
CA ARG A 279 -5.96 -10.53 21.72
C ARG A 279 -5.21 -11.85 21.60
N ILE A 280 -3.95 -11.86 21.18
CA ILE A 280 -3.14 -13.09 21.17
C ILE A 280 -2.30 -13.29 22.45
N GLU A 281 -2.22 -12.29 23.36
CA GLU A 281 -1.55 -12.50 24.66
C GLU A 281 -2.49 -13.00 25.79
N GLU A 282 -3.82 -12.97 25.62
CA GLU A 282 -4.75 -13.46 26.65
C GLU A 282 -5.07 -14.97 26.57
N GLU A 283 -4.76 -15.65 25.46
CA GLU A 283 -4.93 -17.12 25.36
C GLU A 283 -3.71 -17.90 25.84
N ALA A 284 -2.51 -17.29 25.85
CA ALA A 284 -1.31 -17.90 26.43
C ALA A 284 -1.31 -17.89 27.97
N THR A 285 -2.05 -16.97 28.61
CA THR A 285 -2.15 -16.89 30.08
C THR A 285 -3.30 -17.70 30.68
N ARG A 286 -4.15 -18.32 29.84
CA ARG A 286 -5.27 -19.17 30.27
C ARG A 286 -4.99 -20.67 30.18
N ALA A 287 -3.91 -21.07 29.51
CA ALA A 287 -3.46 -22.45 29.42
C ALA A 287 -2.65 -22.92 30.64
N ASP A 288 -2.34 -22.02 31.58
CA ASP A 288 -1.48 -22.29 32.75
C ASP A 288 -2.21 -22.12 34.10
N ARG A 289 -3.54 -22.39 34.13
CA ARG A 289 -4.33 -22.49 35.37
C ARG A 289 -5.20 -23.74 35.43
#